data_AF-W0TFQ5-F1
#
_entry.id   AF-W0TFQ5-F1
#
_cell.length_a   1.000
_cell.length_b   1.000
_cell.length_c   1.000
_cell.angle_alpha   90.00
_cell.angle_beta   90.00
_cell.angle_gamma   90.00
#
_symmetry.space_group_name_H-M   'P 1'
#
loop_
_entity.id
_entity.type
_entity.pdbx_description
1 polymer ?
#
loop_
_entity_poly.entity_id
_entity_poly.type
_entity_poly.pdbx_seq_one_letter_code
_entity_poly.pdbx_strand_id
1 'polypeptide(L)'
;MVADLKVVSRDELFNERNEEPEAEDSVILPKLEFEFIEVNNAEGSTADIDRNTENVDTNNTQEDDEFDFPLFSFGAAAPLDEADNGKAQEEKEEGESRGRSVTKLMKVSLREPSPEVINITRPRSYYFSEYSEAEKQQFRESALDVDSILKEYKLGPYKGWPEYRGKVIDLNEHNAKIDLEQQRMKKLQKKRPSKKQRIARKLGKERELQRIQKDKEIKMMIKKRFHKRGGKKNKKKVPNPLENAGATPKNKPKTSTNSKPKSAPKPKFRTE
;
A
#
# COMPACT_ATOMS: atom_id res chain seq x y z
N MET A 1 -38.78 5.80 16.61
CA MET A 1 -38.41 4.48 16.10
C MET A 1 -37.28 4.02 17.00
N VAL A 2 -37.46 2.92 17.72
CA VAL A 2 -36.41 2.38 18.59
C VAL A 2 -35.37 1.71 17.70
N ALA A 3 -34.09 1.90 17.99
CA ALA A 3 -33.03 1.18 17.31
C ALA A 3 -32.76 -0.11 18.08
N ASP A 4 -33.04 -1.26 17.44
CA ASP A 4 -32.79 -2.56 18.05
C ASP A 4 -31.28 -2.82 18.11
N LEU A 5 -30.76 -2.92 19.33
CA LEU A 5 -29.35 -3.23 19.58
C LEU A 5 -29.14 -4.75 19.48
N LYS A 6 -28.50 -5.21 18.40
CA LYS A 6 -28.06 -6.62 18.30
C LYS A 6 -26.85 -6.85 19.22
N VAL A 7 -27.02 -7.70 20.22
CA VAL A 7 -25.89 -8.25 20.99
C VAL A 7 -25.23 -9.34 20.14
N VAL A 8 -23.95 -9.15 19.83
CA VAL A 8 -23.11 -10.09 19.06
C VAL A 8 -22.24 -10.86 20.05
N SER A 9 -22.20 -12.19 19.94
CA SER A 9 -21.33 -13.02 20.78
C SER A 9 -19.90 -13.02 20.24
N ARG A 10 -18.93 -13.36 21.11
CA ARG A 10 -17.52 -13.50 20.69
C ARG A 10 -17.37 -14.53 19.57
N ASP A 11 -18.18 -15.57 19.59
CA ASP A 11 -18.11 -16.67 18.62
C ASP A 11 -18.59 -16.26 17.21
N GLU A 12 -19.52 -15.29 17.10
CA GLU A 12 -19.92 -14.71 15.81
C GLU A 12 -18.79 -13.87 15.16
N LEU A 13 -17.83 -13.36 15.95
CA LEU A 13 -16.72 -12.51 15.47
C LEU A 13 -15.47 -13.29 15.02
N PHE A 14 -15.33 -14.55 15.43
CA PHE A 14 -14.10 -15.32 15.19
C PHE A 14 -14.33 -16.68 14.49
N ASN A 15 -15.59 -17.09 14.28
CA ASN A 15 -15.92 -18.32 13.54
C ASN A 15 -16.41 -18.07 12.10
N GLU A 16 -16.28 -16.86 11.56
CA GLU A 16 -16.29 -16.66 10.11
C GLU A 16 -15.02 -17.29 9.52
N ARG A 17 -15.06 -18.62 9.35
CA ARG A 17 -14.17 -19.36 8.45
C ARG A 17 -14.40 -18.81 7.04
N ASN A 18 -13.57 -17.85 6.65
CA ASN A 18 -13.30 -17.65 5.24
C ASN A 18 -12.76 -18.96 4.68
N GLU A 19 -13.47 -19.53 3.71
CA GLU A 19 -12.95 -20.56 2.82
C GLU A 19 -11.95 -19.89 1.85
N GLU A 20 -10.78 -19.50 2.36
CA GLU A 20 -9.63 -19.29 1.50
C GLU A 20 -9.06 -20.67 1.09
N PRO A 21 -8.62 -20.83 -0.18
CA PRO A 21 -8.07 -22.09 -0.63
C PRO A 21 -6.75 -22.37 0.09
N GLU A 22 -6.54 -23.62 0.53
CA GLU A 22 -5.24 -24.04 1.06
C GLU A 22 -4.18 -23.91 -0.03
N ALA A 23 -3.37 -22.85 0.06
CA ALA A 23 -2.14 -22.73 -0.68
C ALA A 23 -1.12 -23.66 -0.01
N GLU A 24 -0.81 -24.78 -0.66
CA GLU A 24 0.28 -25.67 -0.26
C GLU A 24 1.61 -24.93 -0.40
N ASP A 25 2.08 -24.32 0.70
CA ASP A 25 3.41 -23.71 0.84
C ASP A 25 4.51 -24.78 0.80
N SER A 26 4.69 -25.37 -0.39
CA SER A 26 5.83 -26.21 -0.72
C SER A 26 7.07 -25.33 -0.87
N VAL A 27 7.91 -25.32 0.18
CA VAL A 27 9.14 -24.53 0.22
C VAL A 27 10.08 -24.95 -0.91
N ILE A 28 10.17 -24.13 -1.95
CA ILE A 28 11.08 -24.33 -3.08
C ILE A 28 12.51 -24.01 -2.64
N LEU A 29 13.22 -25.02 -2.15
CA LEU A 29 14.65 -24.94 -1.89
C LEU A 29 15.45 -24.93 -3.22
N PRO A 30 16.55 -24.16 -3.32
CA PRO A 30 17.43 -24.22 -4.48
C PRO A 30 18.06 -25.61 -4.60
N LYS A 31 18.20 -26.11 -5.83
CA LYS A 31 18.91 -27.36 -6.11
C LYS A 31 20.41 -27.15 -5.87
N LEU A 32 20.90 -27.64 -4.74
CA LEU A 32 22.34 -27.72 -4.45
C LEU A 32 22.87 -29.04 -5.02
N GLU A 33 23.75 -28.94 -6.01
CA GLU A 33 24.53 -30.06 -6.50
C GLU A 33 25.77 -30.18 -5.60
N PHE A 34 25.83 -31.24 -4.80
CA PHE A 34 26.97 -31.52 -3.92
C PHE A 34 27.92 -32.50 -4.59
N GLU A 35 29.15 -32.05 -4.85
CA GLU A 35 30.25 -32.90 -5.29
C GLU A 35 30.91 -33.55 -4.05
N PHE A 36 30.61 -34.83 -3.82
CA PHE A 36 31.18 -35.59 -2.70
C PHE A 36 32.54 -36.17 -3.10
N ILE A 37 33.61 -35.57 -2.62
CA ILE A 37 34.97 -36.12 -2.74
C ILE A 37 35.17 -37.14 -1.61
N GLU A 38 35.03 -38.43 -1.92
CA GLU A 38 35.40 -39.52 -1.00
C GLU A 38 36.93 -39.58 -0.85
N VAL A 39 37.44 -38.99 0.23
CA VAL A 39 38.83 -39.20 0.66
C VAL A 39 38.88 -40.53 1.40
N ASN A 40 39.43 -41.55 0.75
CA ASN A 40 39.67 -42.87 1.33
C ASN A 40 40.77 -42.82 2.42
N ASN A 41 40.39 -42.37 3.62
CA ASN A 41 41.17 -42.63 4.83
C ASN A 41 40.94 -44.09 5.23
N ALA A 42 41.88 -44.96 4.84
CA ALA A 42 41.87 -46.35 5.25
C ALA A 42 42.05 -46.47 6.77
N GLU A 43 41.14 -47.21 7.40
CA GLU A 43 41.30 -47.98 8.66
C GLU A 43 41.68 -47.19 9.93
N GLY A 44 40.78 -47.13 10.94
CA GLY A 44 41.12 -46.38 12.17
C GLY A 44 40.23 -46.37 13.42
N SER A 45 39.37 -47.38 13.65
CA SER A 45 38.75 -47.68 14.96
C SER A 45 37.79 -46.66 15.65
N THR A 46 36.92 -47.22 16.50
CA THR A 46 35.80 -46.60 17.21
C THR A 46 36.08 -46.31 18.70
N ALA A 47 35.23 -45.46 19.28
CA ALA A 47 34.82 -45.39 20.69
C ALA A 47 35.73 -44.71 21.74
N ASP A 48 35.11 -43.69 22.37
CA ASP A 48 35.05 -43.41 23.81
C ASP A 48 36.33 -43.48 24.67
N ILE A 49 36.80 -42.31 25.14
CA ILE A 49 37.43 -42.13 26.46
C ILE A 49 37.10 -40.73 27.03
N ASP A 50 36.92 -40.68 28.35
CA ASP A 50 36.37 -39.58 29.14
C ASP A 50 37.19 -38.28 29.18
N ARG A 51 36.49 -37.20 29.54
CA ARG A 51 37.09 -35.96 30.06
C ARG A 51 37.39 -36.11 31.56
N ASN A 52 38.65 -35.94 31.95
CA ASN A 52 38.98 -35.23 33.20
C ASN A 52 40.45 -34.75 33.27
N THR A 53 40.62 -33.49 33.69
CA THR A 53 41.68 -32.91 34.56
C THR A 53 42.91 -33.80 34.88
N GLU A 54 44.17 -33.37 34.80
CA GLU A 54 44.77 -32.12 35.31
C GLU A 54 46.28 -32.03 34.94
N ASN A 55 46.90 -30.88 35.22
CA ASN A 55 48.29 -30.44 34.95
C ASN A 55 49.44 -31.45 35.19
N VAL A 56 50.50 -31.39 34.37
CA VAL A 56 51.92 -31.19 34.79
C VAL A 56 52.72 -30.55 33.64
N ASP A 57 53.29 -29.36 33.86
CA ASP A 57 54.46 -28.88 33.12
C ASP A 57 55.74 -29.49 33.71
N THR A 58 56.64 -30.04 32.89
CA THR A 58 58.11 -29.83 33.00
C THR A 58 58.90 -30.49 31.87
N ASN A 59 59.81 -29.70 31.29
CA ASN A 59 60.88 -30.04 30.34
C ASN A 59 61.65 -31.34 30.64
N ASN A 60 62.09 -32.09 29.62
CA ASN A 60 63.47 -31.92 29.08
C ASN A 60 63.80 -32.73 27.79
N THR A 61 64.58 -32.09 26.92
CA THR A 61 65.62 -32.62 25.98
C THR A 61 65.62 -34.07 25.45
N GLN A 62 65.58 -34.20 24.12
CA GLN A 62 66.41 -35.02 23.18
C GLN A 62 65.66 -35.07 21.81
N GLU A 63 66.25 -35.12 20.62
CA GLU A 63 67.62 -34.91 20.10
C GLU A 63 67.46 -34.55 18.60
N ASP A 64 68.48 -34.02 17.92
CA ASP A 64 68.35 -33.43 16.58
C ASP A 64 68.23 -34.45 15.43
N ASP A 65 67.06 -34.52 14.77
CA ASP A 65 66.89 -35.15 13.44
C ASP A 65 66.89 -34.05 12.34
N GLU A 66 68.09 -33.56 11.98
CA GLU A 66 68.26 -32.64 10.85
C GLU A 66 68.02 -33.37 9.51
N PHE A 67 66.84 -33.17 8.92
CA PHE A 67 66.44 -33.79 7.66
C PHE A 67 67.09 -33.08 6.45
N ASP A 68 68.23 -33.61 5.99
CA ASP A 68 68.98 -33.09 4.83
C ASP A 68 68.22 -33.35 3.52
N PHE A 69 67.37 -32.40 3.12
CA PHE A 69 66.62 -32.48 1.86
C PHE A 69 67.58 -32.34 0.66
N PRO A 70 67.49 -33.21 -0.36
CA PRO A 70 68.29 -33.08 -1.56
C PRO A 70 68.07 -31.72 -2.23
N LEU A 71 69.06 -30.83 -2.16
CA LEU A 71 69.02 -29.58 -2.92
C LEU A 71 68.88 -29.92 -4.40
N PHE A 72 67.77 -29.46 -4.99
CA PHE A 72 67.47 -29.60 -6.41
C PHE A 72 68.70 -29.23 -7.24
N SER A 73 69.25 -30.24 -7.91
CA SER A 73 70.38 -30.13 -8.82
C SER A 73 69.97 -29.37 -10.07
N PHE A 74 69.97 -28.03 -9.99
CA PHE A 74 69.84 -27.18 -11.16
C PHE A 74 71.04 -27.42 -12.07
N GLY A 75 70.80 -28.21 -13.12
CA GLY A 75 71.82 -28.66 -14.04
C GLY A 75 72.54 -27.51 -14.74
N ALA A 76 73.83 -27.73 -15.04
CA ALA A 76 74.58 -26.87 -15.93
C ALA A 76 73.96 -26.95 -17.34
N ALA A 77 73.17 -25.95 -17.70
CA ALA A 77 72.69 -25.78 -19.07
C ALA A 77 73.87 -25.30 -19.94
N ALA A 78 74.19 -26.07 -20.98
CA ALA A 78 75.18 -25.71 -21.98
C ALA A 78 74.71 -24.48 -22.79
N PRO A 79 75.63 -23.63 -23.31
CA PRO A 79 75.26 -22.56 -24.21
C PRO A 79 74.80 -23.15 -25.56
N LEU A 80 73.68 -22.64 -26.07
CA LEU A 80 73.26 -22.80 -27.45
C LEU A 80 73.19 -21.41 -28.09
N ASP A 81 73.84 -21.24 -29.24
CA ASP A 81 73.88 -19.98 -29.98
C ASP A 81 72.61 -19.72 -30.82
N GLU A 82 72.48 -18.47 -31.30
CA GLU A 82 71.50 -17.96 -32.28
C GLU A 82 70.02 -17.90 -31.80
N ALA A 83 69.27 -16.79 -31.87
CA ALA A 83 69.48 -15.39 -32.29
C ALA A 83 68.46 -14.49 -31.51
N ASP A 84 68.10 -13.22 -31.79
CA ASP A 84 68.28 -12.31 -32.92
C ASP A 84 68.08 -10.82 -32.50
N ASN A 85 68.47 -9.88 -33.37
CA ASN A 85 68.02 -8.47 -33.53
C ASN A 85 67.75 -7.56 -32.30
N GLY A 86 68.63 -6.57 -32.07
CA GLY A 86 68.36 -5.43 -31.17
C GLY A 86 69.51 -4.43 -31.00
N LYS A 87 69.82 -3.63 -32.03
CA LYS A 87 70.96 -2.68 -32.14
C LYS A 87 71.34 -1.87 -30.87
N ALA A 88 72.59 -2.07 -30.44
CA ALA A 88 73.62 -1.10 -30.03
C ALA A 88 73.24 0.29 -29.47
N GLN A 89 73.75 0.63 -28.29
CA GLN A 89 75.01 1.43 -28.22
C GLN A 89 75.77 1.20 -26.90
N GLU A 90 77.06 1.54 -26.91
CA GLU A 90 78.08 1.14 -25.94
C GLU A 90 78.19 2.10 -24.74
N GLU A 91 78.62 1.59 -23.58
CA GLU A 91 79.77 2.16 -22.88
C GLU A 91 80.46 1.08 -22.02
N LYS A 92 81.79 1.19 -21.87
CA LYS A 92 82.65 0.18 -21.23
C LYS A 92 82.88 0.51 -19.76
N GLU A 93 82.83 -0.50 -18.89
CA GLU A 93 83.71 -0.55 -17.71
C GLU A 93 84.34 -1.94 -17.60
N GLU A 94 85.67 -1.98 -17.54
CA GLU A 94 86.43 -3.20 -17.21
C GLU A 94 86.43 -3.36 -15.69
N GLY A 95 85.83 -4.44 -15.19
CA GLY A 95 85.77 -4.75 -13.76
C GLY A 95 85.46 -6.22 -13.53
N GLU A 96 86.40 -6.91 -12.87
CA GLU A 96 86.31 -8.36 -12.63
C GLU A 96 85.04 -8.73 -11.84
N SER A 97 84.18 -9.59 -12.39
CA SER A 97 83.20 -10.32 -11.57
C SER A 97 82.94 -11.73 -12.10
N ARG A 98 83.33 -12.73 -11.29
CA ARG A 98 82.89 -14.12 -11.46
C ARG A 98 81.36 -14.19 -11.36
N GLY A 99 80.71 -14.80 -12.36
CA GLY A 99 79.40 -15.43 -12.17
C GLY A 99 78.13 -14.60 -12.43
N ARG A 100 78.20 -13.41 -13.05
CA ARG A 100 76.99 -12.72 -13.54
C ARG A 100 76.67 -13.11 -14.98
N SER A 101 75.64 -13.93 -15.17
CA SER A 101 75.01 -14.11 -16.47
C SER A 101 74.28 -12.82 -16.90
N VAL A 102 74.35 -12.49 -18.19
CA VAL A 102 73.81 -11.24 -18.77
C VAL A 102 72.29 -11.30 -19.00
N THR A 103 71.66 -12.46 -18.81
CA THR A 103 70.22 -12.65 -18.95
C THR A 103 69.45 -12.02 -17.78
N LYS A 104 68.74 -10.92 -18.06
CA LYS A 104 67.91 -10.20 -17.09
C LYS A 104 66.70 -11.05 -16.68
N LEU A 105 66.84 -11.78 -15.57
CA LEU A 105 65.79 -12.59 -14.97
C LEU A 105 64.50 -11.78 -14.77
N MET A 106 63.42 -12.17 -15.46
CA MET A 106 62.10 -11.58 -15.24
C MET A 106 61.51 -12.08 -13.93
N LYS A 107 61.40 -11.18 -12.95
CA LYS A 107 60.69 -11.45 -11.70
C LYS A 107 59.18 -11.39 -11.94
N VAL A 108 58.55 -12.54 -12.17
CA VAL A 108 57.10 -12.68 -12.19
C VAL A 108 56.61 -12.94 -10.78
N SER A 109 55.98 -11.94 -10.15
CA SER A 109 55.32 -12.14 -8.85
C SER A 109 53.88 -12.61 -9.07
N LEU A 110 53.64 -13.91 -8.90
CA LEU A 110 52.29 -14.45 -8.77
C LEU A 110 51.73 -14.02 -7.40
N ARG A 111 51.01 -12.89 -7.37
CA ARG A 111 50.17 -12.52 -6.24
C ARG A 111 48.75 -12.99 -6.53
N GLU A 112 48.19 -13.75 -5.61
CA GLU A 112 46.77 -14.07 -5.61
C GLU A 112 45.95 -12.77 -5.58
N PRO A 113 44.84 -12.68 -6.33
CA PRO A 113 43.94 -11.54 -6.20
C PRO A 113 43.40 -11.50 -4.76
N SER A 114 43.45 -10.34 -4.13
CA SER A 114 42.93 -10.16 -2.77
C SER A 114 41.46 -10.58 -2.72
N PRO A 115 41.03 -11.39 -1.72
CA PRO A 115 39.66 -11.87 -1.66
C PRO A 115 38.66 -10.71 -1.63
N GLU A 116 37.58 -10.84 -2.40
CA GLU A 116 36.53 -9.82 -2.46
C GLU A 116 35.77 -9.76 -1.12
N VAL A 117 36.04 -8.72 -0.32
CA VAL A 117 35.37 -8.50 0.96
C VAL A 117 33.98 -7.92 0.72
N ILE A 118 32.98 -8.79 0.58
CA ILE A 118 31.57 -8.41 0.44
C ILE A 118 31.01 -8.00 1.81
N ASN A 119 30.94 -6.69 2.07
CA ASN A 119 30.34 -6.14 3.29
C ASN A 119 28.80 -6.23 3.25
N ILE A 120 28.25 -7.37 3.72
CA ILE A 120 26.80 -7.58 3.82
C ILE A 120 26.21 -6.75 4.97
N THR A 121 25.84 -5.50 4.67
CA THR A 121 25.12 -4.61 5.60
C THR A 121 23.61 -4.77 5.45
N ARG A 122 22.88 -4.80 6.58
CA ARG A 122 21.40 -4.89 6.57
C ARG A 122 20.78 -3.55 6.16
N PRO A 123 19.69 -3.54 5.37
CA PRO A 123 19.02 -2.30 4.97
C PRO A 123 18.37 -1.60 6.17
N ARG A 124 18.22 -0.28 6.09
CA ARG A 124 17.61 0.56 7.14
C ARG A 124 16.21 0.08 7.56
N SER A 125 15.42 -0.40 6.61
CA SER A 125 14.08 -0.97 6.81
C SER A 125 14.04 -2.19 7.74
N TYR A 126 15.17 -2.86 7.97
CA TYR A 126 15.27 -3.94 8.95
C TYR A 126 15.19 -3.43 10.41
N TYR A 127 15.60 -2.17 10.65
CA TYR A 127 15.65 -1.57 11.98
C TYR A 127 14.57 -0.50 12.23
N PHE A 128 14.05 0.13 11.16
CA PHE A 128 13.14 1.26 11.27
C PHE A 128 11.96 1.13 10.30
N SER A 129 10.76 1.39 10.78
CA SER A 129 9.57 1.59 9.96
C SER A 129 9.61 2.96 9.27
N GLU A 130 9.54 2.95 7.94
CA GLU A 130 9.48 4.18 7.13
C GLU A 130 8.03 4.48 6.74
N TYR A 131 7.36 5.30 7.54
CA TYR A 131 5.96 5.69 7.28
C TYR A 131 5.83 6.69 6.12
N SER A 132 4.85 6.45 5.26
CA SER A 132 4.41 7.36 4.21
C SER A 132 3.83 8.67 4.78
N GLU A 133 3.68 9.68 3.94
CA GLU A 133 3.05 10.96 4.35
C GLU A 133 1.57 10.77 4.71
N ALA A 134 0.86 9.83 4.07
CA ALA A 134 -0.52 9.51 4.36
C ALA A 134 -0.68 8.88 5.75
N GLU A 135 0.17 7.92 6.13
CA GLU A 135 0.18 7.33 7.48
C GLU A 135 0.55 8.38 8.54
N LYS A 136 1.52 9.25 8.25
CA LYS A 136 1.87 10.39 9.12
C LYS A 136 0.69 11.37 9.30
N GLN A 137 -0.17 11.54 8.29
CA GLN A 137 -1.41 12.31 8.43
C GLN A 137 -2.43 11.58 9.30
N GLN A 138 -2.66 10.27 9.07
CA GLN A 138 -3.54 9.45 9.92
C GLN A 138 -3.11 9.45 11.40
N PHE A 139 -1.80 9.39 11.68
CA PHE A 139 -1.28 9.52 13.04
C PHE A 139 -1.54 10.90 13.64
N ARG A 140 -1.50 11.99 12.85
CA ARG A 140 -1.85 13.35 13.32
C ARG A 140 -3.35 13.53 13.55
N GLU A 141 -4.19 12.87 12.74
CA GLU A 141 -5.65 12.91 12.87
C GLU A 141 -6.16 12.08 14.05
N SER A 142 -5.46 10.98 14.38
CA SER A 142 -5.78 10.10 15.51
C SER A 142 -5.12 10.49 16.83
N ALA A 143 -3.97 11.18 16.81
CA ALA A 143 -3.30 11.67 18.01
C ALA A 143 -4.00 12.90 18.61
N LEU A 144 -4.06 12.96 19.94
CA LEU A 144 -4.51 14.15 20.65
C LEU A 144 -3.37 15.17 20.72
N ASP A 145 -3.66 16.40 20.27
CA ASP A 145 -2.74 17.52 20.41
C ASP A 145 -2.62 17.96 21.89
N VAL A 146 -1.41 18.34 22.30
CA VAL A 146 -1.09 18.78 23.67
C VAL A 146 -1.98 19.96 24.08
N ASP A 147 -2.20 20.85 23.13
CA ASP A 147 -3.01 22.05 23.27
C ASP A 147 -4.49 21.73 23.57
N SER A 148 -5.01 20.63 23.01
CA SER A 148 -6.36 20.12 23.27
C SER A 148 -6.46 19.51 24.68
N ILE A 149 -5.48 18.70 25.08
CA ILE A 149 -5.39 18.13 26.44
C ILE A 149 -5.36 19.24 27.50
N LEU A 150 -4.57 20.30 27.27
CA LEU A 150 -4.49 21.45 28.18
C LEU A 150 -5.78 22.29 28.22
N LYS A 151 -6.53 22.39 27.12
CA LYS A 151 -7.86 23.03 27.09
C LYS A 151 -8.88 22.22 27.90
N GLU A 152 -8.90 20.90 27.75
CA GLU A 152 -9.78 20.00 28.52
C GLU A 152 -9.45 19.97 30.01
N TYR A 153 -8.17 20.02 30.37
CA TYR A 153 -7.75 20.13 31.77
C TYR A 153 -8.26 21.43 32.42
N LYS A 154 -8.12 22.58 31.72
CA LYS A 154 -8.58 23.90 32.20
C LYS A 154 -10.09 24.02 32.37
N LEU A 155 -10.88 23.17 31.71
CA LEU A 155 -12.34 23.20 31.79
C LEU A 155 -12.89 22.70 33.14
N GLY A 156 -12.10 21.95 33.91
CA GLY A 156 -12.46 21.46 35.25
C GLY A 156 -13.55 20.38 35.26
N PRO A 157 -13.75 19.68 36.41
CA PRO A 157 -14.83 18.72 36.59
C PRO A 157 -16.19 19.42 36.70
N TYR A 158 -17.24 18.81 36.14
CA TYR A 158 -18.59 19.37 36.19
C TYR A 158 -19.20 19.25 37.60
N LYS A 159 -19.91 20.30 38.04
CA LYS A 159 -20.51 20.34 39.38
C LYS A 159 -21.63 19.30 39.50
N GLY A 160 -21.36 18.23 40.26
CA GLY A 160 -22.27 17.10 40.46
C GLY A 160 -21.89 15.83 39.70
N TRP A 161 -20.98 15.91 38.72
CA TRP A 161 -20.50 14.76 37.94
C TRP A 161 -18.97 14.86 37.78
N PRO A 162 -18.17 14.49 38.79
CA PRO A 162 -16.71 14.70 38.80
C PRO A 162 -15.96 13.94 37.70
N GLU A 163 -16.54 12.85 37.20
CA GLU A 163 -16.04 12.01 36.12
C GLU A 163 -16.01 12.76 34.77
N TYR A 164 -16.92 13.72 34.56
CA TYR A 164 -17.02 14.48 33.33
C TYR A 164 -16.34 15.84 33.47
N ARG A 165 -15.42 16.14 32.56
CA ARG A 165 -14.75 17.44 32.47
C ARG A 165 -15.43 18.33 31.43
N GLY A 166 -15.57 19.61 31.75
CA GLY A 166 -16.16 20.61 30.87
C GLY A 166 -17.69 20.68 30.85
N LYS A 167 -18.24 21.08 29.70
CA LYS A 167 -19.65 21.49 29.57
C LYS A 167 -20.57 20.27 29.39
N VAL A 168 -21.06 19.73 30.51
CA VAL A 168 -22.23 18.84 30.47
C VAL A 168 -23.44 19.64 29.97
N ILE A 169 -24.11 19.13 28.94
CA ILE A 169 -25.33 19.73 28.38
C ILE A 169 -26.51 19.13 29.13
N ASP A 170 -27.31 19.96 29.82
CA ASP A 170 -28.64 19.53 30.24
C ASP A 170 -29.52 19.34 29.00
N LEU A 171 -29.83 18.07 28.71
CA LEU A 171 -30.67 17.67 27.59
C LEU A 171 -32.07 18.31 27.66
N ASN A 172 -32.61 18.55 28.87
CA ASN A 172 -33.93 19.14 29.04
C ASN A 172 -33.91 20.62 28.64
N GLU A 173 -32.93 21.39 29.12
CA GLU A 173 -32.75 22.78 28.70
C GLU A 173 -32.48 22.91 27.19
N HIS A 174 -31.63 22.03 26.66
CA HIS A 174 -31.26 22.04 25.25
C HIS A 174 -32.46 21.75 24.35
N ASN A 175 -33.24 20.72 24.69
CA ASN A 175 -34.45 20.36 23.95
C ASN A 175 -35.52 21.46 24.06
N ALA A 176 -35.68 22.08 25.24
CA ALA A 176 -36.59 23.22 25.42
C ALA A 176 -36.21 24.43 24.54
N LYS A 177 -34.90 24.72 24.38
CA LYS A 177 -34.40 25.76 23.47
C LYS A 177 -34.75 25.42 22.00
N ILE A 178 -34.50 24.18 21.57
CA ILE A 178 -34.87 23.69 20.23
C ILE A 178 -36.37 23.81 19.99
N ASP A 179 -37.20 23.40 20.94
CA ASP A 179 -38.67 23.45 20.80
C ASP A 179 -39.18 24.89 20.70
N LEU A 180 -38.62 25.83 21.47
CA LEU A 180 -38.93 27.25 21.36
C LEU A 180 -38.57 27.82 19.98
N GLU A 181 -37.41 27.45 19.42
CA GLU A 181 -37.01 27.84 18.07
C GLU A 181 -37.92 27.23 16.99
N GLN A 182 -38.22 25.94 17.08
CA GLN A 182 -39.17 25.28 16.18
C GLN A 182 -40.56 25.94 16.25
N GLN A 183 -41.05 26.26 17.45
CA GLN A 183 -42.31 26.97 17.62
C GLN A 183 -42.26 28.39 17.02
N ARG A 184 -41.15 29.11 17.20
CA ARG A 184 -40.92 30.44 16.59
C ARG A 184 -40.94 30.34 15.06
N MET A 185 -40.28 29.34 14.48
CA MET A 185 -40.28 29.08 13.03
C MET A 185 -41.66 28.68 12.52
N LYS A 186 -42.37 27.78 13.20
CA LYS A 186 -43.78 27.42 12.89
C LYS A 186 -44.70 28.66 12.94
N LYS A 187 -44.52 29.55 13.93
CA LYS A 187 -45.26 30.84 14.03
C LYS A 187 -44.91 31.79 12.87
N LEU A 188 -43.63 31.91 12.50
CA LEU A 188 -43.16 32.73 11.36
C LEU A 188 -43.70 32.22 10.01
N GLN A 189 -43.73 30.91 9.78
CA GLN A 189 -44.28 30.30 8.56
C GLN A 189 -45.80 30.47 8.46
N LYS A 190 -46.53 30.40 9.58
CA LYS A 190 -47.98 30.65 9.64
C LYS A 190 -48.35 32.13 9.44
N LYS A 191 -47.45 33.08 9.75
CA LYS A 191 -47.70 34.52 9.53
C LYS A 191 -47.81 34.82 8.03
N ARG A 192 -48.86 35.54 7.64
CA ARG A 192 -49.03 36.01 6.25
C ARG A 192 -47.91 37.01 5.89
N PRO A 193 -47.20 36.85 4.76
CA PRO A 193 -46.24 37.84 4.27
C PRO A 193 -46.91 39.19 3.99
N SER A 194 -46.14 40.28 4.06
CA SER A 194 -46.66 41.64 3.87
C SER A 194 -47.22 41.86 2.45
N LYS A 195 -48.10 42.87 2.25
CA LYS A 195 -48.70 43.18 0.94
C LYS A 195 -47.62 43.33 -0.16
N LYS A 196 -46.52 44.05 0.13
CA LYS A 196 -45.38 44.21 -0.79
C LYS A 196 -44.72 42.87 -1.12
N GLN A 197 -44.41 42.05 -0.11
CA GLN A 197 -43.80 40.71 -0.30
C GLN A 197 -44.71 39.76 -1.09
N ARG A 198 -46.03 39.81 -0.88
CA ARG A 198 -47.00 39.00 -1.63
C ARG A 198 -47.03 39.37 -3.12
N ILE A 199 -47.02 40.67 -3.44
CA ILE A 199 -46.99 41.17 -4.82
C ILE A 199 -45.66 40.75 -5.48
N ALA A 200 -44.52 40.95 -4.81
CA ALA A 200 -43.21 40.53 -5.32
C ALA A 200 -43.13 39.02 -5.59
N ARG A 201 -43.66 38.17 -4.69
CA ARG A 201 -43.74 36.71 -4.90
C ARG A 201 -44.65 36.31 -6.07
N LYS A 202 -45.75 37.04 -6.30
CA LYS A 202 -46.63 36.80 -7.46
C LYS A 202 -45.90 37.12 -8.77
N LEU A 203 -45.29 38.30 -8.84
CA LEU A 203 -44.54 38.78 -10.00
C LEU A 203 -43.32 37.89 -10.30
N GLY A 204 -42.62 37.41 -9.28
CA GLY A 204 -41.54 36.43 -9.43
C GLY A 204 -41.99 35.14 -10.11
N LYS A 205 -43.09 34.54 -9.64
CA LYS A 205 -43.70 33.34 -10.26
C LYS A 205 -44.17 33.58 -11.70
N GLU A 206 -44.73 34.76 -11.98
CA GLU A 206 -45.11 35.14 -13.34
C GLU A 206 -43.90 35.21 -14.28
N ARG A 207 -42.77 35.78 -13.83
CA ARG A 207 -41.50 35.79 -14.59
C ARG A 207 -40.90 34.40 -14.78
N GLU A 208 -40.96 33.53 -13.78
CA GLU A 208 -40.49 32.13 -13.88
C GLU A 208 -41.31 31.35 -14.91
N LEU A 209 -42.64 31.48 -14.89
CA LEU A 209 -43.52 30.87 -15.88
C LEU A 209 -43.24 31.38 -17.29
N GLN A 210 -43.00 32.69 -17.47
CA GLN A 210 -42.61 33.27 -18.74
C GLN A 210 -41.27 32.74 -19.26
N ARG A 211 -40.27 32.56 -18.38
CA ARG A 211 -38.98 31.92 -18.76
C ARG A 211 -39.20 30.47 -19.22
N ILE A 212 -39.94 29.67 -18.44
CA ILE A 212 -40.25 28.28 -18.77
C ILE A 212 -41.04 28.17 -20.10
N GLN A 213 -41.94 29.11 -20.39
CA GLN A 213 -42.66 29.18 -21.68
C GLN A 213 -41.71 29.48 -22.83
N LYS A 214 -40.88 30.53 -22.71
CA LYS A 214 -39.86 30.88 -23.72
C LYS A 214 -38.88 29.74 -23.97
N ASP A 215 -38.42 29.04 -22.92
CA ASP A 215 -37.52 27.90 -23.06
C ASP A 215 -38.20 26.73 -23.80
N LYS A 216 -39.50 26.49 -23.57
CA LYS A 216 -40.28 25.49 -24.31
C LYS A 216 -40.45 25.90 -25.77
N GLU A 217 -40.74 27.16 -26.05
CA GLU A 217 -40.86 27.72 -27.40
C GLU A 217 -39.52 27.62 -28.16
N ILE A 218 -38.42 28.04 -27.55
CA ILE A 218 -37.07 27.91 -28.09
C ILE A 218 -36.74 26.44 -28.36
N LYS A 219 -37.01 25.53 -27.40
CA LYS A 219 -36.82 24.08 -27.61
C LYS A 219 -37.68 23.56 -28.76
N MET A 220 -38.93 23.99 -28.90
CA MET A 220 -39.78 23.63 -30.05
C MET A 220 -39.24 24.19 -31.37
N MET A 221 -38.73 25.43 -31.39
CA MET A 221 -38.18 26.07 -32.59
C MET A 221 -36.84 25.47 -33.00
N ILE A 222 -35.94 25.18 -32.06
CA ILE A 222 -34.71 24.40 -32.26
C ILE A 222 -35.09 23.01 -32.78
N LYS A 223 -36.03 22.31 -32.14
CA LYS A 223 -36.48 21.00 -32.62
C LYS A 223 -37.04 21.11 -34.05
N LYS A 224 -37.85 22.11 -34.39
CA LYS A 224 -38.36 22.33 -35.75
C LYS A 224 -37.24 22.63 -36.77
N ARG A 225 -36.27 23.49 -36.43
CA ARG A 225 -35.14 23.86 -37.31
C ARG A 225 -34.12 22.73 -37.51
N PHE A 226 -33.85 21.96 -36.45
CA PHE A 226 -32.87 20.87 -36.42
C PHE A 226 -33.48 19.47 -36.41
N HIS A 227 -34.80 19.34 -36.60
CA HIS A 227 -35.40 18.16 -37.22
C HIS A 227 -34.81 18.10 -38.62
N LYS A 228 -33.64 17.46 -38.75
CA LYS A 228 -33.22 16.93 -40.04
C LYS A 228 -34.41 16.13 -40.52
N ARG A 229 -35.02 16.53 -41.65
CA ARG A 229 -35.94 15.67 -42.40
C ARG A 229 -35.21 14.35 -42.47
N GLY A 230 -35.74 13.33 -41.80
CA GLY A 230 -35.07 12.06 -41.68
C GLY A 230 -34.96 11.49 -43.07
N GLY A 231 -33.82 11.73 -43.73
CA GLY A 231 -33.43 11.05 -44.93
C GLY A 231 -33.36 9.59 -44.53
N LYS A 232 -34.48 8.89 -44.74
CA LYS A 232 -34.68 7.51 -44.35
C LYS A 232 -33.78 6.69 -45.24
N LYS A 233 -32.48 6.63 -44.90
CA LYS A 233 -31.57 5.61 -45.38
C LYS A 233 -32.20 4.31 -44.93
N ASN A 234 -32.95 3.69 -45.84
CA ASN A 234 -33.64 2.43 -45.67
C ASN A 234 -32.60 1.32 -45.55
N LYS A 235 -31.80 1.32 -44.47
CA LYS A 235 -31.26 0.09 -43.93
C LYS A 235 -32.48 -0.67 -43.41
N LYS A 236 -33.12 -1.44 -44.32
CA LYS A 236 -34.07 -2.47 -43.96
C LYS A 236 -33.35 -3.32 -42.92
N LYS A 237 -33.81 -3.28 -41.66
CA LYS A 237 -33.36 -4.30 -40.70
C LYS A 237 -33.82 -5.62 -41.28
N VAL A 238 -32.88 -6.52 -41.56
CA VAL A 238 -33.23 -7.90 -41.90
C VAL A 238 -34.01 -8.43 -40.69
N PRO A 239 -35.25 -8.92 -40.86
CA PRO A 239 -36.02 -9.42 -39.74
C PRO A 239 -35.31 -10.67 -39.21
N ASN A 240 -34.71 -10.57 -38.03
CA ASN A 240 -34.18 -11.73 -37.33
C ASN A 240 -35.36 -12.49 -36.72
N PRO A 241 -35.71 -13.70 -37.21
CA PRO A 241 -36.90 -14.41 -36.76
C PRO A 241 -36.84 -14.84 -35.28
N LEU A 242 -35.66 -14.75 -34.65
CA LEU A 242 -35.44 -15.15 -33.25
C LEU A 242 -35.58 -14.01 -32.23
N GLU A 243 -35.70 -12.73 -32.65
CA GLU A 243 -35.73 -11.58 -31.71
C GLU A 243 -36.91 -11.60 -30.71
N ASN A 244 -37.96 -12.41 -30.95
CA ASN A 244 -39.10 -12.59 -30.04
C ASN A 244 -39.24 -14.02 -29.48
N ALA A 245 -38.30 -14.92 -29.76
CA ALA A 245 -38.31 -16.30 -29.27
C ALA A 245 -37.92 -16.36 -27.78
N GLY A 246 -38.85 -15.99 -26.90
CA GLY A 246 -38.66 -15.94 -25.44
C GLY A 246 -39.23 -14.70 -24.74
N ALA A 247 -39.83 -13.76 -25.47
CA ALA A 247 -40.43 -12.57 -24.89
C ALA A 247 -41.74 -12.90 -24.15
N THR A 248 -41.67 -13.15 -22.84
CA THR A 248 -42.87 -13.37 -22.02
C THR A 248 -43.74 -12.09 -21.95
N PRO A 249 -45.08 -12.22 -22.02
CA PRO A 249 -45.96 -11.06 -21.98
C PRO A 249 -45.90 -10.40 -20.60
N LYS A 250 -45.30 -9.20 -20.53
CA LYS A 250 -45.28 -8.39 -19.30
C LYS A 250 -46.69 -7.88 -18.97
N ASN A 251 -47.46 -8.71 -18.28
CA ASN A 251 -48.69 -8.34 -17.58
C ASN A 251 -48.39 -7.28 -16.50
N LYS A 252 -48.31 -6.01 -16.92
CA LYS A 252 -48.31 -4.88 -16.00
C LYS A 252 -49.76 -4.66 -15.52
N PRO A 253 -50.05 -4.73 -14.22
CA PRO A 253 -51.36 -4.37 -13.71
C PRO A 253 -51.64 -2.89 -14.03
N LYS A 254 -52.84 -2.59 -14.54
CA LYS A 254 -53.30 -1.23 -14.78
C LYS A 254 -53.57 -0.55 -13.43
N THR A 255 -52.58 0.14 -12.87
CA THR A 255 -52.79 1.01 -11.71
C THR A 255 -53.67 2.20 -12.11
N SER A 256 -54.94 2.14 -11.71
CA SER A 256 -55.97 3.14 -12.03
C SER A 256 -55.86 4.40 -11.17
N THR A 257 -54.73 5.11 -11.25
CA THR A 257 -54.57 6.41 -10.57
C THR A 257 -55.25 7.53 -11.36
N ASN A 258 -56.58 7.58 -11.32
CA ASN A 258 -57.33 8.74 -11.80
C ASN A 258 -58.60 9.03 -10.97
N SER A 259 -58.49 8.92 -9.65
CA SER A 259 -59.46 9.48 -8.71
C SER A 259 -59.18 10.97 -8.49
N LYS A 260 -59.89 11.83 -9.24
CA LYS A 260 -60.02 13.25 -8.84
C LYS A 260 -60.56 13.30 -7.41
N PRO A 261 -59.98 14.09 -6.49
CA PRO A 261 -60.60 14.31 -5.19
C PRO A 261 -61.93 15.03 -5.42
N LYS A 262 -63.04 14.40 -4.99
CA LYS A 262 -64.35 15.07 -4.94
C LYS A 262 -64.22 16.27 -4.00
N SER A 263 -64.40 17.47 -4.53
CA SER A 263 -64.43 18.69 -3.71
C SER A 263 -65.57 18.60 -2.70
N ALA A 264 -65.27 18.77 -1.41
CA ALA A 264 -66.29 18.79 -0.36
C ALA A 264 -67.36 19.88 -0.65
N PRO A 265 -68.65 19.60 -0.37
CA PRO A 265 -69.69 20.61 -0.53
C PRO A 265 -69.47 21.78 0.44
N LYS A 266 -69.68 23.00 -0.04
CA LYS A 266 -69.56 24.21 0.78
C LYS A 266 -70.66 24.22 1.86
N PRO A 267 -70.39 24.74 3.07
CA PRO A 267 -71.41 24.89 4.08
C PRO A 267 -72.49 25.88 3.60
N LYS A 268 -73.76 25.50 3.76
CA LYS A 268 -74.89 26.42 3.62
C LYS A 268 -74.92 27.31 4.86
N PHE A 269 -74.69 28.60 4.70
CA PHE A 269 -75.03 29.55 5.76
C PHE A 269 -76.55 29.59 5.91
N ARG A 270 -77.03 29.48 7.15
CA ARG A 270 -78.41 29.74 7.52
C ARG A 270 -78.48 31.24 7.85
N THR A 271 -79.20 31.99 7.04
CA THR A 271 -79.63 33.34 7.42
C THR A 271 -80.78 33.20 8.41
N GLU A 272 -80.72 33.99 9.48
CA GLU A 272 -81.85 34.26 10.37
C GLU A 272 -82.85 35.19 9.67
#